data_AF-A0A955WLE8-F1
#
_entry.id   AF-A0A955WLE8-F1
#
_cell.length_a   1.000
_cell.length_b   1.000
_cell.length_c   1.000
_cell.angle_alpha   90.00
_cell.angle_beta   90.00
_cell.angle_gamma   90.00
#
_symmetry.space_group_name_H-M   'P 1'
#
loop_
_entity.id
_entity.type
_entity.pdbx_description
1 polymer ?
#
loop_
_entity_poly.entity_id
_entity_poly.type
_entity_poly.pdbx_seq_one_letter_code
_entity_poly.pdbx_strand_id
1 'polypeptide(L)'
;MNIVDFHVHASDFTKLRRDIQDFITHRPMEEGIDLPTMLWRPAEVRAYLQKNGVQHAVVLAECGPGTNYTNDSRAITWFAGDDGFFIPFGNINPECHDVAQELAL
;
A
#
# COMPACT_ATOMS: atom_id res chain seq x y z
N MET A 1 9.65 12.27 18.85
CA MET A 1 8.91 11.02 19.17
C MET A 1 9.17 10.08 18.01
N ASN A 2 9.41 8.78 18.25
CA ASN A 2 9.55 7.81 17.17
C ASN A 2 8.17 7.33 16.75
N ILE A 3 7.71 7.74 15.57
CA ILE A 3 6.39 7.41 15.04
C ILE A 3 6.57 6.34 13.96
N VAL A 4 5.89 5.21 14.18
CA VAL A 4 5.77 4.14 13.19
C VAL A 4 4.32 4.09 12.74
N ASP A 5 4.07 4.25 11.44
CA ASP A 5 2.74 4.03 10.87
C ASP A 5 2.58 2.53 10.58
N PHE A 6 1.50 1.93 11.07
CA PHE A 6 1.24 0.49 10.95
C PHE A 6 0.18 0.15 9.89
N HIS A 7 -0.31 1.13 9.12
CA HIS A 7 -1.45 0.90 8.22
C HIS A 7 -1.30 1.61 6.87
N VAL A 8 -0.14 1.46 6.23
CA VAL A 8 0.08 2.00 4.88
C VAL A 8 -0.31 0.96 3.83
N HIS A 9 -1.29 1.29 3.01
CA HIS A 9 -1.67 0.47 1.86
C HIS A 9 -0.93 0.96 0.62
N ALA A 10 -0.02 0.12 0.11
CA ALA A 10 0.48 0.29 -1.25
C ALA A 10 -0.56 -0.28 -2.21
N SER A 11 -1.13 0.54 -3.08
CA SER A 11 -2.17 0.11 -4.00
C SER A 11 -2.04 0.79 -5.36
N ASP A 12 -2.17 0.00 -6.42
CA ASP A 12 -2.32 0.50 -7.79
C ASP A 12 -3.78 0.90 -7.99
N PHE A 13 -4.08 2.16 -7.67
CA PHE A 13 -5.43 2.72 -7.71
C PHE A 13 -6.13 2.49 -9.06
N THR A 14 -5.37 2.50 -10.16
CA THR A 14 -5.92 2.35 -11.52
C THR A 14 -6.48 0.95 -11.79
N LYS A 15 -6.04 -0.06 -11.03
CA LYS A 15 -6.50 -1.44 -11.13
C LYS A 15 -7.70 -1.76 -10.25
N LEU A 16 -8.06 -0.87 -9.33
CA LEU A 16 -9.28 -1.01 -8.55
C LEU A 16 -10.50 -0.93 -9.46
N ARG A 17 -11.60 -1.60 -9.10
CA ARG A 17 -12.87 -1.36 -9.79
C ARG A 17 -13.28 0.12 -9.67
N ARG A 18 -14.00 0.61 -10.67
CA ARG A 18 -14.43 2.02 -10.75
C ARG A 18 -15.28 2.48 -9.57
N ASP A 19 -16.20 1.65 -9.08
CA ASP A 19 -17.03 1.94 -7.91
C ASP A 19 -16.20 2.19 -6.64
N ILE A 20 -15.09 1.46 -6.50
CA ILE A 20 -14.15 1.63 -5.38
C ILE A 20 -13.31 2.88 -5.56
N GLN A 21 -12.83 3.14 -6.77
CA GLN A 21 -12.13 4.39 -7.08
C GLN A 21 -13.01 5.60 -6.73
N ASP A 22 -14.25 5.60 -7.21
CA ASP A 22 -15.24 6.65 -6.94
C ASP A 22 -15.50 6.80 -5.43
N PHE A 23 -15.62 5.68 -4.70
CA PHE A 23 -15.81 5.67 -3.25
C PHE A 23 -14.62 6.28 -2.49
N ILE A 24 -13.38 5.93 -2.85
CA ILE A 24 -12.18 6.46 -2.21
C ILE A 24 -12.05 7.97 -2.50
N THR A 25 -12.38 8.40 -3.72
CA THR A 25 -12.28 9.81 -4.14
C THR A 25 -13.53 10.65 -3.87
N HIS A 26 -14.56 10.09 -3.21
CA HIS A 26 -15.80 10.80 -2.94
C HIS A 26 -15.59 12.08 -2.10
N ARG A 27 -14.59 12.06 -1.21
CA ARG A 27 -14.25 13.21 -0.37
C ARG A 27 -13.10 14.01 -0.98
N PRO A 28 -13.06 15.34 -0.76
CA PRO A 28 -11.92 16.15 -1.16
C PRO A 28 -10.62 15.58 -0.58
N MET A 29 -9.61 15.45 -1.43
CA MET A 29 -8.26 15.09 -0.99
C MET A 29 -7.59 16.29 -0.32
N GLU A 30 -6.57 16.02 0.49
CA GLU A 30 -5.68 17.06 0.99
C GLU A 30 -5.07 17.83 -0.18
N GLU A 31 -4.88 19.15 -0.01
CA GLU A 31 -4.35 20.01 -1.05
C GLU A 31 -2.97 19.53 -1.55
N GLY A 32 -2.82 19.38 -2.86
CA GLY A 32 -1.58 18.91 -3.49
C GLY A 32 -1.41 17.38 -3.49
N ILE A 33 -2.39 16.61 -3.02
CA ILE A 33 -2.36 15.14 -3.07
C ILE A 33 -3.13 14.63 -4.29
N ASP A 34 -2.42 13.92 -5.18
CA ASP A 34 -2.99 13.14 -6.28
C ASP A 34 -3.04 11.66 -5.92
N LEU A 35 -4.08 11.27 -5.17
CA LEU A 35 -4.21 9.93 -4.62
C LEU A 35 -4.12 8.80 -5.68
N PRO A 36 -4.77 8.92 -6.87
CA PRO A 36 -4.67 7.92 -7.92
C PRO A 36 -3.25 7.54 -8.35
N THR A 37 -2.28 8.45 -8.21
CA THR A 37 -0.91 8.22 -8.63
C THR A 37 0.05 8.02 -7.44
N MET A 38 -0.21 8.69 -6.32
CA MET A 38 0.68 8.67 -5.16
C MET A 38 0.79 7.29 -4.52
N LEU A 39 -0.33 6.56 -4.35
CA LEU A 39 -0.38 5.32 -3.56
C LEU A 39 0.49 4.17 -4.08
N TRP A 40 0.92 4.23 -5.35
CA TRP A 40 1.80 3.25 -5.97
C TRP A 40 3.22 3.76 -6.23
N ARG A 41 3.58 4.92 -5.68
CA ARG A 41 4.89 5.56 -5.84
C ARG A 41 5.60 5.67 -4.49
N PRO A 42 6.51 4.73 -4.15
CA PRO A 42 7.16 4.67 -2.84
C PRO A 42 7.79 5.99 -2.39
N ALA A 43 8.43 6.73 -3.31
CA ALA A 43 9.06 8.01 -3.01
C ALA A 43 8.06 9.09 -2.57
N GLU A 44 6.89 9.16 -3.21
CA GLU A 44 5.86 10.15 -2.89
C GLU A 44 5.17 9.82 -1.57
N VAL A 45 4.83 8.54 -1.35
CA VAL A 45 4.28 8.06 -0.08
C VAL A 45 5.27 8.33 1.07
N ARG A 46 6.55 8.04 0.87
CA ARG A 46 7.58 8.34 1.88
C ARG A 46 7.65 9.81 2.19
N ALA A 47 7.72 10.68 1.18
CA ALA A 47 7.80 12.11 1.38
C ALA A 47 6.59 12.64 2.18
N TYR A 48 5.40 12.14 1.87
CA TYR A 48 4.18 12.46 2.61
C TYR A 48 4.26 12.04 4.08
N LEU A 49 4.66 10.79 4.35
CA LEU A 49 4.77 10.25 5.70
C LEU A 49 5.85 10.97 6.53
N GLN A 50 7.01 11.24 5.93
CA GLN A 50 8.12 11.96 6.57
C GLN A 50 7.74 13.41 6.92
N LYS A 51 7.03 14.11 6.02
CA LYS A 51 6.48 15.45 6.29
C LYS A 51 5.57 15.45 7.52
N ASN A 52 4.89 14.34 7.79
CA ASN A 52 4.01 14.15 8.94
C ASN A 52 4.70 13.52 10.16
N GLY A 53 6.04 13.38 10.14
CA GLY A 53 6.84 12.93 11.29
C GLY A 53 6.97 11.42 11.45
N VAL A 54 6.54 10.63 10.46
CA VAL A 54 6.70 9.17 10.44
C VAL A 54 8.16 8.81 10.13
N GLN A 55 8.74 7.92 10.93
CA GLN A 55 10.12 7.45 10.78
C GLN A 55 10.21 6.10 10.07
N HIS A 56 9.22 5.23 10.29
CA HIS A 56 9.07 3.95 9.59
C HIS A 56 7.59 3.69 9.29
N ALA A 57 7.33 2.93 8.24
CA ALA A 57 5.97 2.58 7.86
C ALA A 57 5.86 1.09 7.51
N VAL A 58 4.89 0.41 8.11
CA VAL A 58 4.54 -0.96 7.75
C VAL A 58 3.62 -0.91 6.53
N VAL A 59 4.06 -1.54 5.44
CA VAL A 59 3.32 -1.57 4.17
C VAL A 59 2.60 -2.89 4.04
N LEU A 60 1.28 -2.80 3.88
CA LEU A 60 0.38 -3.93 3.81
C LEU A 60 0.07 -4.29 2.36
N ALA A 61 -0.05 -5.60 2.10
CA ALA A 61 -0.61 -6.09 0.86
C ALA A 61 -2.14 -5.95 0.88
N GLU A 62 -2.69 -5.26 -0.11
CA GLU A 62 -4.13 -5.15 -0.32
C GLU A 62 -4.67 -6.47 -0.87
N CYS A 63 -5.58 -7.13 -0.14
CA CYS A 63 -6.29 -8.30 -0.64
C CYS A 63 -7.79 -8.15 -0.36
N GLY A 64 -8.47 -7.43 -1.26
CA GLY A 64 -9.88 -7.13 -1.14
C GLY A 64 -10.72 -7.94 -2.13
N PRO A 65 -11.55 -8.92 -1.69
CA PRO A 65 -12.58 -9.49 -2.58
C PRO A 65 -13.54 -8.40 -3.10
N GLY A 66 -13.67 -7.31 -2.33
CA GLY A 66 -14.40 -6.11 -2.71
C GLY A 66 -13.68 -5.17 -3.69
N THR A 67 -12.42 -5.40 -4.08
CA THR A 67 -11.67 -4.50 -4.98
C THR A 67 -11.32 -5.11 -6.34
N ASN A 68 -11.51 -6.43 -6.53
CA ASN A 68 -11.07 -7.25 -7.68
C ASN A 68 -9.56 -7.14 -7.99
N TYR A 69 -8.78 -6.57 -7.08
CA TYR A 69 -7.35 -6.39 -7.22
C TYR A 69 -6.66 -6.85 -5.96
N THR A 70 -5.47 -7.41 -6.12
CA THR A 70 -4.68 -7.94 -5.02
C THR A 70 -3.23 -7.60 -5.26
N ASN A 71 -2.59 -7.05 -4.24
CA ASN A 71 -1.15 -6.96 -4.13
C ASN A 71 -0.68 -8.13 -3.27
N ASP A 72 0.22 -8.94 -3.82
CA ASP A 72 0.83 -10.08 -3.12
C ASP A 72 2.07 -9.62 -2.33
N SER A 73 2.73 -10.56 -1.62
CA SER A 73 3.93 -10.20 -0.87
C SER A 73 5.09 -9.75 -1.76
N ARG A 74 5.13 -10.14 -3.04
CA ARG A 74 6.17 -9.66 -3.98
C ARG A 74 5.99 -8.20 -4.32
N ALA A 75 4.75 -7.78 -4.56
CA ALA A 75 4.40 -6.43 -4.91
C ALA A 75 4.77 -5.46 -3.76
N ILE A 76 4.51 -5.84 -2.51
CA ILE A 76 4.90 -5.02 -1.35
C ILE A 76 6.39 -5.05 -1.06
N THR A 77 7.11 -6.15 -1.31
CA THR A 77 8.57 -6.17 -1.20
C THR A 77 9.21 -5.25 -2.23
N TRP A 78 8.71 -5.26 -3.48
CA TRP A 78 9.12 -4.29 -4.50
C TRP A 78 8.85 -2.85 -4.07
N PHE A 79 7.66 -2.59 -3.50
CA PHE A 79 7.29 -1.25 -3.03
C PHE A 79 8.20 -0.78 -1.88
N ALA A 80 8.51 -1.69 -0.94
CA ALA A 80 9.30 -1.36 0.24
C ALA A 80 10.77 -1.05 -0.09
N GLY A 81 11.34 -1.79 -1.05
CA GLY A 81 12.76 -1.68 -1.38
C GLY A 81 13.68 -2.06 -0.21
N ASP A 82 14.94 -1.62 -0.28
CA ASP A 82 16.00 -2.08 0.64
C ASP A 82 16.46 -1.02 1.66
N ASP A 83 15.80 0.14 1.73
CA ASP A 83 16.29 1.28 2.54
C ASP A 83 15.79 1.31 3.99
N GLY A 84 14.94 0.37 4.39
CA GLY A 84 14.48 0.21 5.77
C GLY A 84 13.47 1.26 6.25
N PHE A 85 13.04 2.20 5.41
CA PHE A 85 11.93 3.08 5.76
C PHE A 85 10.60 2.33 5.76
N PHE A 86 10.35 1.59 4.68
CA PHE A 86 9.18 0.73 4.54
C PHE A 86 9.50 -0.68 5.04
N ILE A 87 8.63 -1.21 5.89
CA ILE A 87 8.71 -2.56 6.44
C ILE A 87 7.60 -3.36 5.74
N PRO A 88 7.93 -4.29 4.83
CA PRO A 88 6.91 -5.08 4.15
C PRO A 88 6.22 -6.02 5.14
N PHE A 89 4.90 -6.12 5.05
CA PHE A 89 4.10 -7.03 5.85
C PHE A 89 3.36 -8.02 4.94
N GLY A 90 3.82 -9.26 4.96
CA GLY A 90 3.27 -10.34 4.13
C GLY A 90 1.78 -10.57 4.39
N ASN A 91 1.05 -10.93 3.33
CA ASN A 91 -0.37 -11.24 3.38
C ASN A 91 -0.62 -12.63 2.82
N ILE A 92 -1.36 -13.44 3.57
CA ILE A 92 -1.77 -14.77 3.15
C ILE A 92 -3.30 -14.77 3.08
N ASN A 93 -3.82 -14.69 1.86
CA ASN A 93 -5.23 -14.98 1.61
C ASN A 93 -5.35 -16.37 0.95
N PRO A 94 -5.85 -17.39 1.67
CA PRO A 94 -5.95 -18.74 1.14
C PRO A 94 -6.93 -18.89 -0.03
N GLU A 95 -7.84 -17.93 -0.23
CA GLU A 95 -8.79 -17.92 -1.35
C GLU A 95 -8.18 -17.39 -2.66
N CYS A 96 -7.07 -16.64 -2.58
CA CYS A 96 -6.54 -15.89 -3.72
C CYS A 96 -5.02 -16.04 -3.93
N HIS A 97 -4.28 -16.48 -2.91
CA HIS A 97 -2.82 -16.62 -2.96
C HIS A 97 -2.41 -18.10 -2.94
N ASP A 98 -1.31 -18.40 -3.61
CA ASP A 98 -0.57 -19.64 -3.36
C ASP A 98 0.23 -19.49 -2.06
N VAL A 99 -0.28 -20.09 -0.99
CA VAL A 99 0.34 -20.03 0.35
C VAL A 99 1.79 -20.52 0.35
N ALA A 100 2.12 -21.53 -0.47
CA ALA A 100 3.48 -22.05 -0.53
C ALA A 100 4.44 -21.03 -1.18
N GLN A 101 3.93 -20.25 -2.13
CA GLN A 101 4.69 -19.19 -2.77
C GLN A 101 4.88 -17.96 -1.85
N GLU A 102 3.86 -17.61 -1.06
CA GLU A 102 3.90 -16.50 -0.10
C GLU A 102 4.92 -16.73 1.02
N LEU A 103 5.05 -17.97 1.50
CA LEU A 103 5.97 -18.36 2.58
C LEU A 103 7.44 -18.50 2.14
N ALA A 104 7.72 -18.44 0.84
CA ALA A 104 9.06 -18.64 0.27
C ALA A 104 9.79 -17.32 -0.06
N LEU A 105 9.19 -16.17 0.26
CA LEU A 105 9.70 -14.80 0.06
C LEU A 105 10.39 -14.29 1.33
#